data_AF-A0A261SGR3-F1
#
_entry.id   AF-A0A261SGR3-F1
#
_cell.length_a   1.000
_cell.length_b   1.000
_cell.length_c   1.000
_cell.angle_alpha   90.00
_cell.angle_beta   90.00
_cell.angle_gamma   90.00
#
_symmetry.space_group_name_H-M   'P 1'
#
loop_
_entity.id
_entity.type
_entity.pdbx_description
1 polymer ?
#
loop_
_entity_poly.entity_id
_entity_poly.type
_entity_poly.pdbx_seq_one_letter_code
_entity_poly.pdbx_strand_id
1 'polypeptide(L)'
;MTSPDWRLCVAPMIDVTDRHCRYFHRLLAPRARLYTEMITTGALLHGNVARHLDFDAAEHPVALQLGGSEPDALAQAARMGEQWGYDEINLNCGCPSERVQRGSFGACLMAEPDLVADCMKAMQDAVSVPVTVKHRLGLDYDESYAFVRDFVGKIYDTGCRVFVAHARNAVLKGLSPKDNREIPPLRYDVVAQLKRDFPDCTIVLNGGLADAAQSVHAAGQFDGVMLGRAAWHNPRVLSEVSMQLWPSVRLPSDAQVVDAMTAYAADQVARGVPLRVITRPMLGLVNSQSGARRWRRLLSDPTRLAANDPALIYEAWRSLRNGPREPQLLDDPLAAA
;
A
#
# COMPACT_ATOMS: atom_id res chain seq x y z
N MET A 1 9.34 24.01 -0.83
CA MET A 1 8.46 22.84 -0.69
C MET A 1 8.58 22.05 -1.98
N THR A 2 9.10 20.81 -1.93
CA THR A 2 9.10 19.94 -3.11
C THR A 2 7.65 19.57 -3.41
N SER A 3 7.21 19.74 -4.66
CA SER A 3 5.87 19.31 -5.09
C SER A 3 5.58 17.87 -4.63
N PRO A 4 4.32 17.54 -4.28
CA PRO A 4 3.98 16.19 -3.87
C PRO A 4 4.42 15.17 -4.94
N ASP A 5 5.19 14.17 -4.52
CA ASP A 5 5.82 13.15 -5.38
C ASP A 5 5.03 11.84 -5.26
N TRP A 6 4.49 11.32 -6.38
CA TRP A 6 3.78 10.05 -6.48
C TRP A 6 4.61 8.95 -7.19
N ARG A 7 5.91 9.16 -7.42
CA ARG A 7 6.78 8.24 -8.19
C ARG A 7 6.81 6.82 -7.63
N LEU A 8 6.73 6.67 -6.30
CA LEU A 8 6.56 5.39 -5.61
C LEU A 8 5.48 5.50 -4.54
N CYS A 9 4.45 4.67 -4.66
CA CYS A 9 3.36 4.55 -3.70
C CYS A 9 3.26 3.12 -3.15
N VAL A 10 2.80 2.98 -1.91
CA VAL A 10 2.36 1.68 -1.36
C VAL A 10 0.84 1.61 -1.40
N ALA A 11 0.29 0.53 -1.94
CA ALA A 11 -1.14 0.40 -2.14
C ALA A 11 -1.92 0.30 -0.83
N PRO A 12 -3.12 0.91 -0.76
CA PRO A 12 -4.05 0.69 0.34
C PRO A 12 -4.54 -0.75 0.33
N MET A 13 -4.33 -1.47 1.43
CA MET A 13 -4.68 -2.89 1.57
C MET A 13 -5.31 -3.13 2.94
N ILE A 14 -6.61 -3.46 2.94
CA ILE A 14 -7.38 -3.78 4.16
C ILE A 14 -6.72 -4.97 4.89
N ASP A 15 -6.64 -4.87 6.22
CA ASP A 15 -5.99 -5.77 7.18
C ASP A 15 -4.48 -5.95 6.94
N VAL A 16 -3.87 -5.00 6.23
CA VAL A 16 -2.44 -5.03 5.82
C VAL A 16 -1.76 -3.69 6.07
N THR A 17 -2.16 -2.61 5.39
CA THR A 17 -1.49 -1.28 5.51
C THR A 17 -2.02 -0.46 6.69
N ASP A 18 -2.09 -1.10 7.86
CA ASP A 18 -2.28 -0.39 9.13
C ASP A 18 -1.07 0.51 9.45
N ARG A 19 -1.16 1.34 10.49
CA ARG A 19 -0.09 2.27 10.89
C ARG A 19 1.24 1.57 11.20
N HIS A 20 1.20 0.33 11.69
CA HIS A 20 2.41 -0.42 12.04
C HIS A 20 3.14 -0.92 10.78
N CYS A 21 2.38 -1.39 9.79
CA CYS A 21 2.91 -1.72 8.47
C CYS A 21 3.47 -0.49 7.76
N ARG A 22 2.77 0.65 7.83
CA ARG A 22 3.20 1.90 7.20
C ARG A 22 4.47 2.46 7.85
N TYR A 23 4.57 2.46 9.18
CA TYR A 23 5.81 2.80 9.89
C TYR A 23 6.98 1.93 9.42
N PHE A 24 6.78 0.61 9.31
CA PHE A 24 7.78 -0.30 8.78
C PHE A 24 8.16 0.02 7.32
N HIS A 25 7.18 0.25 6.44
CA HIS A 25 7.44 0.60 5.04
C HIS A 25 8.17 1.94 4.89
N ARG A 26 7.93 2.92 5.77
CA ARG A 26 8.66 4.19 5.78
C ARG A 26 10.17 3.98 5.97
N LEU A 27 10.56 3.05 6.85
CA LEU A 27 11.97 2.71 7.05
C LEU A 27 12.62 2.14 5.77
N LEU A 28 11.84 1.49 4.93
CA LEU A 28 12.32 0.83 3.71
C LEU A 28 12.31 1.74 2.48
N ALA A 29 11.40 2.71 2.42
CA ALA A 29 11.29 3.68 1.34
C ALA A 29 10.93 5.08 1.88
N PRO A 30 11.93 5.87 2.34
CA PRO A 30 11.73 7.15 3.04
C PRO A 30 10.96 8.21 2.25
N ARG A 31 10.91 8.12 0.91
CA ARG A 31 10.18 9.06 0.04
C ARG A 31 8.89 8.48 -0.55
N ALA A 32 8.59 7.21 -0.33
CA ALA A 32 7.36 6.63 -0.87
C ALA A 32 6.13 7.28 -0.22
N ARG A 33 5.07 7.43 -1.01
CA ARG A 33 3.77 7.80 -0.47
C ARG A 33 3.07 6.56 0.07
N LEU A 34 2.69 6.61 1.35
CA LEU A 34 1.98 5.52 2.01
C LEU A 34 0.48 5.79 1.94
N TYR A 35 -0.33 4.74 1.83
CA TYR A 35 -1.79 4.85 1.89
C TYR A 35 -2.31 4.07 3.07
N THR A 36 -3.31 4.60 3.76
CA THR A 36 -4.04 3.87 4.80
C THR A 36 -4.72 2.62 4.23
N GLU A 37 -5.29 1.80 5.10
CA GLU A 37 -6.39 0.95 4.67
C GLU A 37 -7.54 1.79 4.11
N MET A 38 -8.45 1.18 3.34
CA MET A 38 -9.68 1.87 2.94
C MET A 38 -10.59 2.02 4.15
N ILE A 39 -10.82 3.26 4.57
CA ILE A 39 -11.65 3.61 5.73
C ILE A 39 -12.99 4.15 5.24
N THR A 40 -14.10 3.58 5.72
CA THR A 40 -15.42 4.02 5.27
C THR A 40 -15.83 5.32 5.94
N THR A 41 -16.60 6.18 5.25
CA THR A 41 -17.15 7.41 5.84
C THR A 41 -17.92 7.12 7.13
N GLY A 42 -18.76 6.10 7.14
CA GLY A 42 -19.50 5.69 8.35
C GLY A 42 -18.63 5.32 9.55
N ALA A 43 -17.41 4.79 9.33
CA ALA A 43 -16.47 4.48 10.42
C ALA A 43 -15.89 5.75 11.06
N LEU A 44 -15.78 6.85 10.29
CA LEU A 44 -15.31 8.13 10.79
C LEU A 44 -16.45 8.97 11.39
N LEU A 45 -17.63 8.95 10.78
CA LEU A 45 -18.75 9.77 11.24
C LEU A 45 -19.45 9.20 12.48
N HIS A 46 -19.41 7.88 12.68
CA HIS A 46 -20.14 7.21 13.75
C HIS A 46 -19.27 6.29 14.61
N GLY A 47 -18.00 6.12 14.27
CA GLY A 47 -17.07 5.21 14.95
C GLY A 47 -16.03 5.91 15.80
N ASN A 48 -14.99 5.16 16.17
CA ASN A 48 -13.85 5.70 16.89
C ASN A 48 -12.84 6.29 15.89
N VAL A 49 -12.90 7.60 15.71
CA VAL A 49 -12.07 8.34 14.74
C VAL A 49 -10.57 8.09 14.95
N ALA A 50 -10.07 8.23 16.19
CA ALA A 50 -8.66 8.05 16.51
C ALA A 50 -8.16 6.64 16.16
N ARG A 51 -8.97 5.60 16.42
CA ARG A 51 -8.65 4.23 16.02
C ARG A 51 -8.40 4.09 14.51
N HIS A 52 -9.10 4.86 13.70
CA HIS A 52 -9.01 4.80 12.24
C HIS A 52 -7.97 5.77 11.67
N LEU A 53 -7.80 6.94 12.27
CA LEU A 53 -6.99 8.01 11.71
C LEU A 53 -5.61 8.16 12.34
N ASP A 54 -5.34 7.62 13.54
CA ASP A 54 -4.02 7.76 14.17
C ASP A 54 -2.91 7.14 13.33
N PHE A 55 -1.85 7.91 13.13
CA PHE A 55 -0.61 7.50 12.46
C PHE A 55 0.60 8.13 13.18
N ASP A 56 1.78 7.57 12.96
CA ASP A 56 3.05 8.10 13.47
C ASP A 56 3.57 9.20 12.54
N ALA A 57 4.09 10.31 13.09
CA ALA A 57 4.60 11.43 12.29
C ALA A 57 5.68 11.02 11.27
N ALA A 58 6.41 9.92 11.49
CA ALA A 58 7.35 9.39 10.50
C ALA A 58 6.66 8.93 9.20
N GLU A 59 5.36 8.61 9.23
CA GLU A 59 4.62 8.08 8.08
C GLU A 59 4.46 9.08 6.93
N HIS A 60 4.73 10.38 7.11
CA HIS A 60 4.67 11.36 6.03
C HIS A 60 5.68 11.07 4.88
N PRO A 61 5.29 11.21 3.59
CA PRO A 61 3.94 11.53 3.13
C PRO A 61 2.98 10.32 3.19
N VAL A 62 1.78 10.54 3.73
CA VAL A 62 0.72 9.54 3.92
C VAL A 62 -0.64 10.06 3.45
N ALA A 63 -1.35 9.23 2.68
CA ALA A 63 -2.67 9.50 2.13
C ALA A 63 -3.75 8.70 2.89
N LEU A 64 -4.86 9.36 3.21
CA LEU A 64 -6.07 8.71 3.74
C LEU A 64 -6.92 8.23 2.57
N GLN A 65 -7.16 6.92 2.46
CA GLN A 65 -8.11 6.39 1.49
C GLN A 65 -9.51 6.24 2.10
N LEU A 66 -10.48 6.95 1.53
CA LEU A 66 -11.89 6.92 1.90
C LEU A 66 -12.71 5.95 1.02
N GLY A 67 -13.70 5.30 1.63
CA GLY A 67 -14.76 4.55 0.96
C GLY A 67 -16.14 5.11 1.30
N GLY A 68 -16.87 5.56 0.29
CA GLY A 68 -18.24 6.08 0.43
C GLY A 68 -18.76 6.58 -0.92
N SER A 69 -20.04 6.93 -0.95
CA SER A 69 -20.76 7.42 -2.14
C SER A 69 -21.57 8.69 -1.88
N GLU A 70 -21.64 9.15 -0.63
CA GLU A 70 -22.43 10.33 -0.26
C GLU A 70 -21.53 11.56 -0.19
N PRO A 71 -21.73 12.60 -1.03
CA PRO A 71 -20.84 13.76 -1.12
C PRO A 71 -20.61 14.46 0.23
N ASP A 72 -21.66 14.72 0.99
CA ASP A 72 -21.57 15.40 2.30
C ASP A 72 -20.79 14.58 3.33
N ALA A 73 -20.99 13.25 3.33
CA ALA A 73 -20.28 12.36 4.24
C ALA A 73 -18.78 12.28 3.89
N LEU A 74 -18.46 12.25 2.60
CA LEU A 74 -17.08 12.28 2.11
C LEU A 74 -16.40 13.62 2.40
N ALA A 75 -17.08 14.75 2.22
CA ALA A 75 -16.56 16.07 2.57
C ALA A 75 -16.24 16.19 4.08
N GLN A 76 -17.12 15.67 4.94
CA GLN A 76 -16.86 15.62 6.39
C GLN A 76 -15.67 14.72 6.74
N ALA A 77 -15.60 13.52 6.15
CA ALA A 77 -14.49 12.59 6.35
C ALA A 77 -13.15 13.16 5.82
N ALA A 78 -13.16 13.87 4.70
CA ALA A 78 -12.01 14.56 4.15
C ALA A 78 -11.49 15.64 5.11
N ARG A 79 -12.40 16.49 5.65
CA ARG A 79 -12.05 17.49 6.68
C ARG A 79 -11.41 16.85 7.90
N MET A 80 -11.97 15.74 8.39
CA MET A 80 -11.38 15.00 9.50
C MET A 80 -9.96 14.52 9.16
N GLY A 81 -9.75 13.99 7.94
CA GLY A 81 -8.44 13.56 7.46
C GLY A 81 -7.41 14.69 7.40
N GLU A 82 -7.76 15.83 6.80
CA GLU A 82 -6.87 17.00 6.75
C GLU A 82 -6.56 17.53 8.15
N GLN A 83 -7.55 17.62 9.04
CA GLN A 83 -7.35 18.03 10.43
C GLN A 83 -6.46 17.07 11.22
N TRP A 84 -6.49 15.76 10.89
CA TRP A 84 -5.58 14.76 11.45
C TRP A 84 -4.16 14.86 10.88
N GLY A 85 -3.96 15.62 9.80
CA GLY A 85 -2.67 15.88 9.19
C GLY A 85 -2.35 15.03 7.96
N TYR A 86 -3.28 14.27 7.38
CA TYR A 86 -2.99 13.51 6.15
C TYR A 86 -2.60 14.43 4.99
N ASP A 87 -1.61 14.01 4.17
CA ASP A 87 -1.06 14.80 3.07
C ASP A 87 -1.91 14.73 1.78
N GLU A 88 -2.93 13.87 1.76
CA GLU A 88 -3.78 13.59 0.62
C GLU A 88 -5.05 12.85 1.08
N ILE A 89 -6.18 13.19 0.45
CA ILE A 89 -7.43 12.43 0.54
C ILE A 89 -7.62 11.67 -0.77
N ASN A 90 -7.76 10.34 -0.71
CA ASN A 90 -7.93 9.49 -1.87
C ASN A 90 -9.29 8.79 -1.86
N LEU A 91 -10.06 8.87 -2.94
CA LEU A 91 -11.32 8.15 -3.08
C LEU A 91 -11.10 6.75 -3.68
N ASN A 92 -11.67 5.73 -3.03
CA ASN A 92 -11.67 4.37 -3.56
C ASN A 92 -12.79 4.15 -4.58
N CYS A 93 -12.41 3.97 -5.85
CA CYS A 93 -13.29 3.54 -6.94
C CYS A 93 -12.83 2.19 -7.53
N GLY A 94 -12.25 1.30 -6.71
CA GLY A 94 -11.54 0.11 -7.23
C GLY A 94 -11.70 -1.19 -6.44
N CYS A 95 -12.30 -1.16 -5.25
CA CYS A 95 -12.55 -2.34 -4.44
C CYS A 95 -13.76 -3.13 -4.97
N PRO A 96 -13.61 -4.41 -5.38
CA PRO A 96 -14.71 -5.21 -5.93
C PRO A 96 -15.46 -6.02 -4.87
N SER A 97 -15.16 -5.90 -3.57
CA SER A 97 -15.73 -6.80 -2.56
C SER A 97 -17.25 -6.63 -2.38
N GLU A 98 -17.97 -7.72 -2.13
CA GLU A 98 -19.43 -7.69 -1.94
C GLU A 98 -19.88 -6.78 -0.78
N ARG A 99 -19.10 -6.70 0.31
CA ARG A 99 -19.41 -5.79 1.43
C ARG A 99 -19.42 -4.33 0.98
N VAL A 100 -18.51 -3.99 0.08
CA VAL A 100 -18.32 -2.64 -0.46
C VAL A 100 -19.39 -2.32 -1.49
N GLN A 101 -19.73 -3.28 -2.36
CA GLN A 101 -20.85 -3.13 -3.30
C GLN A 101 -22.20 -2.92 -2.59
N ARG A 102 -22.46 -3.64 -1.48
CA ARG A 102 -23.68 -3.44 -0.68
C ARG A 102 -23.78 -2.07 -0.02
N GLY A 103 -22.65 -1.39 0.18
CA GLY A 103 -22.61 0.00 0.64
C GLY A 103 -22.64 1.01 -0.50
N SER A 104 -22.77 0.57 -1.75
CA SER A 104 -22.76 1.42 -2.96
C SER A 104 -21.47 2.22 -3.18
N PHE A 105 -20.31 1.72 -2.76
CA PHE A 105 -19.02 2.36 -3.02
C PHE A 105 -17.99 1.38 -3.60
N GLY A 106 -16.77 1.85 -3.92
CA GLY A 106 -15.71 1.04 -4.50
C GLY A 106 -15.84 0.90 -6.01
N ALA A 107 -15.55 -0.29 -6.56
CA ALA A 107 -15.49 -0.48 -8.01
C ALA A 107 -16.81 -0.17 -8.72
N CYS A 108 -17.97 -0.44 -8.11
CA CYS A 108 -19.27 -0.17 -8.73
C CYS A 108 -19.49 1.31 -9.06
N LEU A 109 -18.84 2.23 -8.34
CA LEU A 109 -18.89 3.67 -8.63
C LEU A 109 -18.35 4.03 -10.03
N MET A 110 -17.57 3.14 -10.66
CA MET A 110 -17.14 3.37 -12.04
C MET A 110 -18.32 3.41 -13.03
N ALA A 111 -19.47 2.84 -12.69
CA ALA A 111 -20.69 2.94 -13.48
C ALA A 111 -21.45 4.27 -13.26
N GLU A 112 -21.06 5.06 -12.26
CA GLU A 112 -21.74 6.29 -11.85
C GLU A 112 -20.74 7.48 -11.83
N PRO A 113 -20.12 7.82 -12.97
CA PRO A 113 -19.06 8.83 -13.02
C PRO A 113 -19.52 10.23 -12.57
N ASP A 114 -20.79 10.59 -12.79
CA ASP A 114 -21.35 11.87 -12.33
C ASP A 114 -21.39 11.93 -10.79
N LEU A 115 -21.83 10.86 -10.13
CA LEU A 115 -21.82 10.77 -8.67
C LEU A 115 -20.40 10.86 -8.11
N VAL A 116 -19.44 10.20 -8.76
CA VAL A 116 -18.03 10.31 -8.37
C VAL A 116 -17.53 11.74 -8.54
N ALA A 117 -17.94 12.45 -9.58
CA ALA A 117 -17.60 13.86 -9.77
C ALA A 117 -18.13 14.73 -8.62
N ASP A 118 -19.39 14.54 -8.23
CA ASP A 118 -20.01 15.25 -7.10
C ASP A 118 -19.27 14.96 -5.79
N CYS A 119 -18.90 13.70 -5.55
CA CYS A 119 -18.10 13.28 -4.41
C CYS A 119 -16.72 13.93 -4.38
N MET A 120 -16.02 13.93 -5.52
CA MET A 120 -14.69 14.54 -5.69
C MET A 120 -14.76 16.04 -5.43
N LYS A 121 -15.74 16.73 -6.01
CA LYS A 121 -15.93 18.16 -5.84
C LYS A 121 -16.24 18.52 -4.38
N ALA A 122 -17.14 17.78 -3.73
CA ALA A 122 -17.48 18.00 -2.32
C ALA A 122 -16.27 17.83 -1.40
N MET A 123 -15.41 16.83 -1.65
CA MET A 123 -14.16 16.69 -0.90
C MET A 123 -13.18 17.83 -1.17
N GLN A 124 -12.97 18.19 -2.45
CA GLN A 124 -12.05 19.28 -2.85
C GLN A 124 -12.45 20.64 -2.27
N ASP A 125 -13.74 20.93 -2.20
CA ASP A 125 -14.24 22.18 -1.62
C ASP A 125 -14.09 22.19 -0.09
N ALA A 126 -13.90 21.01 0.53
CA ALA A 126 -13.83 20.86 1.98
C ALA A 126 -12.40 20.85 2.54
N VAL A 127 -11.37 20.61 1.71
CA VAL A 127 -9.96 20.51 2.13
C VAL A 127 -9.01 21.25 1.19
N SER A 128 -7.82 21.58 1.68
CA SER A 128 -6.73 22.19 0.90
C SER A 128 -5.70 21.19 0.37
N VAL A 129 -5.56 20.03 1.02
CA VAL A 129 -4.71 18.93 0.55
C VAL A 129 -5.24 18.31 -0.75
N PRO A 130 -4.38 17.69 -1.59
CA PRO A 130 -4.83 17.04 -2.82
C PRO A 130 -5.92 15.99 -2.58
N VAL A 131 -6.98 16.06 -3.39
CA VAL A 131 -8.00 15.02 -3.49
C VAL A 131 -7.79 14.22 -4.77
N THR A 132 -7.59 12.92 -4.63
CA THR A 132 -7.16 12.02 -5.71
C THR A 132 -8.08 10.80 -5.82
N VAL A 133 -7.97 10.01 -6.90
CA VAL A 133 -8.81 8.82 -7.09
C VAL A 133 -7.97 7.58 -7.40
N LYS A 134 -8.36 6.44 -6.80
CA LYS A 134 -7.83 5.12 -7.16
C LYS A 134 -8.92 4.26 -7.79
N HIS A 135 -8.75 3.88 -9.04
CA HIS A 135 -9.76 3.16 -9.83
C HIS A 135 -9.23 1.90 -10.53
N ARG A 136 -10.13 1.21 -11.24
CA ARG A 136 -9.86 0.04 -12.13
C ARG A 136 -9.99 0.47 -13.59
N LEU A 137 -9.79 -0.44 -14.53
CA LEU A 137 -9.96 -0.13 -15.97
C LEU A 137 -11.36 -0.36 -16.52
N GLY A 138 -12.26 -0.94 -15.74
CA GLY A 138 -13.54 -1.40 -16.23
C GLY A 138 -14.26 -2.27 -15.22
N LEU A 139 -15.52 -2.54 -15.51
CA LEU A 139 -16.37 -3.46 -14.75
C LEU A 139 -16.58 -4.74 -15.53
N ASP A 140 -16.56 -5.86 -14.81
CA ASP A 140 -16.71 -7.20 -15.35
C ASP A 140 -15.79 -7.42 -16.57
N TYR A 141 -16.38 -7.78 -17.71
CA TYR A 141 -15.65 -8.09 -18.94
C TYR A 141 -15.71 -6.95 -19.97
N ASP A 142 -16.13 -5.74 -19.57
CA ASP A 142 -16.07 -4.58 -20.44
C ASP A 142 -14.62 -4.09 -20.56
N GLU A 143 -14.00 -4.34 -21.71
CA GLU A 143 -12.64 -3.91 -22.02
C GLU A 143 -12.58 -2.59 -22.80
N SER A 144 -13.71 -1.88 -22.91
CA SER A 144 -13.82 -0.62 -23.62
C SER A 144 -12.89 0.44 -23.05
N TYR A 145 -12.01 0.99 -23.90
CA TYR A 145 -11.23 2.16 -23.52
C TYR A 145 -12.12 3.37 -23.23
N ALA A 146 -13.21 3.54 -23.98
CA ALA A 146 -14.13 4.66 -23.79
C ALA A 146 -14.72 4.67 -22.37
N PHE A 147 -15.02 3.50 -21.80
CA PHE A 147 -15.54 3.40 -20.44
C PHE A 147 -14.60 4.06 -19.41
N VAL A 148 -13.32 3.66 -19.40
CA VAL A 148 -12.35 4.23 -18.44
C VAL A 148 -11.95 5.66 -18.80
N ARG A 149 -11.85 5.99 -20.09
CA ARG A 149 -11.57 7.37 -20.55
C ARG A 149 -12.66 8.33 -20.09
N ASP A 150 -13.92 7.98 -20.26
CA ASP A 150 -15.06 8.84 -19.93
C ASP A 150 -15.21 8.98 -18.41
N PHE A 151 -14.96 7.92 -17.65
CA PHE A 151 -14.85 7.97 -16.19
C PHE A 151 -13.73 8.91 -15.72
N VAL A 152 -12.51 8.78 -16.27
CA VAL A 152 -11.38 9.66 -15.94
C VAL A 152 -11.66 11.10 -16.36
N GLY A 153 -12.22 11.32 -17.55
CA GLY A 153 -12.57 12.65 -18.07
C GLY A 153 -13.57 13.38 -17.17
N LYS A 154 -14.62 12.67 -16.71
CA LYS A 154 -15.60 13.25 -15.79
C LYS A 154 -14.97 13.73 -14.48
N ILE A 155 -14.03 12.95 -13.93
CA ILE A 155 -13.33 13.30 -12.69
C ILE A 155 -12.28 14.38 -12.93
N TYR A 156 -11.63 14.37 -14.09
CA TYR A 156 -10.69 15.40 -14.53
C TYR A 156 -11.34 16.79 -14.53
N ASP A 157 -12.59 16.88 -14.99
CA ASP A 157 -13.36 18.13 -15.05
C ASP A 157 -13.63 18.75 -13.66
N THR A 158 -13.52 17.97 -12.58
CA THR A 158 -13.62 18.50 -11.21
C THR A 158 -12.37 19.27 -10.77
N GLY A 159 -11.26 19.13 -11.50
CA GLY A 159 -9.94 19.65 -11.12
C GLY A 159 -8.99 18.58 -10.54
N CYS A 160 -9.45 17.32 -10.41
CA CYS A 160 -8.56 16.22 -10.03
C CYS A 160 -7.48 16.00 -11.09
N ARG A 161 -6.23 15.85 -10.65
CA ARG A 161 -5.06 15.64 -11.55
C ARG A 161 -4.22 14.43 -11.20
N VAL A 162 -4.63 13.61 -10.23
CA VAL A 162 -3.89 12.42 -9.82
C VAL A 162 -4.79 11.20 -9.87
N PHE A 163 -4.42 10.25 -10.73
CA PHE A 163 -5.17 9.03 -10.97
C PHE A 163 -4.28 7.81 -10.73
N VAL A 164 -4.68 6.98 -9.76
CA VAL A 164 -4.03 5.69 -9.51
C VAL A 164 -4.83 4.60 -10.19
N ALA A 165 -4.32 4.09 -11.31
CA ALA A 165 -5.01 3.10 -12.13
C ALA A 165 -4.52 1.68 -11.81
N HIS A 166 -5.37 0.86 -11.17
CA HIS A 166 -5.12 -0.57 -11.15
C HIS A 166 -5.45 -1.13 -12.53
N ALA A 167 -4.44 -1.63 -13.23
CA ALA A 167 -4.49 -2.00 -14.64
C ALA A 167 -5.28 -3.28 -14.94
N ARG A 168 -6.35 -3.55 -14.19
CA ARG A 168 -7.28 -4.66 -14.37
C ARG A 168 -8.71 -4.14 -14.27
N ASN A 169 -9.64 -4.86 -14.89
CA ASN A 169 -11.05 -4.73 -14.56
C ASN A 169 -11.34 -5.22 -13.13
N ALA A 170 -12.51 -4.80 -12.63
CA ALA A 170 -13.13 -5.36 -11.44
C ALA A 170 -14.34 -6.20 -11.85
N VAL A 171 -14.26 -7.51 -11.65
CA VAL A 171 -15.40 -8.42 -11.84
C VAL A 171 -16.20 -8.44 -10.55
N LEU A 172 -17.44 -7.94 -10.61
CA LEU A 172 -18.24 -7.66 -9.43
C LEU A 172 -18.96 -8.91 -8.89
N LYS A 173 -19.18 -9.92 -9.74
CA LYS A 173 -19.86 -11.16 -9.36
C LYS A 173 -19.03 -12.38 -9.68
N GLY A 174 -19.02 -13.35 -8.76
CA GLY A 174 -18.41 -14.67 -8.99
C GLY A 174 -16.90 -14.75 -8.74
N LEU A 175 -16.20 -13.65 -8.47
CA LEU A 175 -14.78 -13.66 -8.10
C LEU A 175 -14.54 -13.09 -6.71
N SER A 176 -13.71 -13.78 -5.91
CA SER A 176 -13.25 -13.24 -4.63
C SER A 176 -12.37 -11.98 -4.86
N PRO A 177 -12.16 -11.13 -3.84
CA PRO A 177 -11.22 -10.02 -3.95
C PRO A 177 -9.79 -10.44 -4.31
N LYS A 178 -9.38 -11.66 -3.95
CA LYS A 178 -8.08 -12.23 -4.33
C LYS A 178 -8.06 -12.54 -5.83
N ASP A 179 -9.06 -13.26 -6.32
CA ASP A 179 -9.16 -13.67 -7.72
C ASP A 179 -9.29 -12.46 -8.64
N ASN A 180 -9.99 -11.42 -8.20
CA ASN A 180 -10.05 -10.12 -8.86
C ASN A 180 -8.69 -9.41 -9.05
N ARG A 181 -7.63 -9.88 -8.38
CA ARG A 181 -6.25 -9.38 -8.53
C ARG A 181 -5.34 -10.38 -9.24
N GLU A 182 -5.87 -11.49 -9.74
CA GLU A 182 -5.11 -12.56 -10.37
C GLU A 182 -5.70 -12.93 -11.74
N ILE A 183 -7.02 -13.08 -11.85
CA ILE A 183 -7.70 -13.61 -13.03
C ILE A 183 -7.87 -12.58 -14.16
N PRO A 184 -8.46 -11.38 -13.96
CA PRO A 184 -8.56 -10.41 -15.06
C PRO A 184 -7.16 -10.02 -15.56
N PRO A 185 -6.95 -9.93 -16.90
CA PRO A 185 -5.64 -9.62 -17.46
C PRO A 185 -5.19 -8.21 -17.08
N LEU A 186 -3.86 -8.04 -16.98
CA LEU A 186 -3.26 -6.72 -16.85
C LEU A 186 -3.24 -6.03 -18.21
N ARG A 187 -3.72 -4.79 -18.28
CA ARG A 187 -3.77 -3.98 -19.52
C ARG A 187 -3.01 -2.65 -19.31
N TYR A 188 -1.68 -2.72 -19.29
CA TYR A 188 -0.82 -1.53 -19.08
C TYR A 188 -0.88 -0.55 -20.24
N ASP A 189 -1.12 -1.05 -21.46
CA ASP A 189 -1.35 -0.28 -22.68
C ASP A 189 -2.53 0.69 -22.55
N VAL A 190 -3.61 0.27 -21.88
CA VAL A 190 -4.77 1.11 -21.58
C VAL A 190 -4.40 2.25 -20.62
N VAL A 191 -3.61 1.97 -19.58
CA VAL A 191 -3.11 3.02 -18.66
C VAL A 191 -2.16 3.97 -19.40
N ALA A 192 -1.34 3.46 -20.31
CA ALA A 192 -0.46 4.29 -21.13
C ALA A 192 -1.25 5.19 -22.09
N GLN A 193 -2.38 4.71 -22.62
CA GLN A 193 -3.30 5.52 -23.40
C GLN A 193 -3.94 6.63 -22.55
N LEU A 194 -4.39 6.35 -21.32
CA LEU A 194 -4.88 7.39 -20.41
C LEU A 194 -3.83 8.49 -20.18
N LYS A 195 -2.56 8.12 -19.95
CA LYS A 195 -1.48 9.10 -19.78
C LYS A 195 -1.25 9.96 -21.03
N ARG A 196 -1.41 9.41 -22.23
CA ARG A 196 -1.32 10.19 -23.49
C ARG A 196 -2.48 11.16 -23.64
N ASP A 197 -3.68 10.74 -23.27
CA ASP A 197 -4.90 11.53 -23.46
C ASP A 197 -5.10 12.59 -22.37
N PHE A 198 -4.50 12.39 -21.18
CA PHE A 198 -4.51 13.33 -20.06
C PHE A 198 -3.07 13.70 -19.62
N PRO A 199 -2.29 14.40 -20.47
CA PRO A 199 -0.85 14.61 -20.26
C PRO A 199 -0.50 15.56 -19.12
N ASP A 200 -1.46 16.35 -18.63
CA ASP A 200 -1.33 17.23 -17.46
C ASP A 200 -1.66 16.51 -16.13
N CYS A 201 -2.07 15.24 -16.20
CA CYS A 201 -2.34 14.42 -15.02
C CYS A 201 -1.12 13.59 -14.60
N THR A 202 -1.03 13.32 -13.30
CA THR A 202 -0.18 12.28 -12.74
C THR A 202 -0.91 10.94 -12.82
N ILE A 203 -0.43 10.04 -13.68
CA ILE A 203 -0.97 8.68 -13.81
C ILE A 203 -0.03 7.68 -13.12
N VAL A 204 -0.50 7.09 -12.02
CA VAL A 204 0.24 6.10 -11.23
C VAL A 204 -0.23 4.69 -11.61
N LEU A 205 0.69 3.88 -12.15
CA LEU A 205 0.41 2.49 -12.51
C LEU A 205 0.31 1.60 -11.27
N ASN A 206 -0.73 0.78 -11.18
CA ASN A 206 -0.88 -0.26 -10.17
C ASN A 206 -1.25 -1.61 -10.78
N GLY A 207 -0.88 -2.69 -10.09
CA GLY A 207 -1.18 -4.08 -10.46
C GLY A 207 0.03 -4.79 -11.05
N GLY A 208 0.20 -6.08 -10.76
CA GLY A 208 1.19 -6.92 -11.45
C GLY A 208 2.67 -6.70 -11.15
N LEU A 209 3.07 -5.56 -10.58
CA LEU A 209 4.47 -5.24 -10.28
C LEU A 209 5.01 -6.14 -9.16
N ALA A 210 5.75 -7.18 -9.54
CA ALA A 210 6.21 -8.24 -8.63
C ALA A 210 7.57 -7.96 -8.01
N ASP A 211 8.44 -7.25 -8.73
CA ASP A 211 9.83 -7.00 -8.34
C ASP A 211 10.27 -5.56 -8.68
N ALA A 212 11.50 -5.23 -8.28
CA ALA A 212 12.03 -3.89 -8.42
C ALA A 212 12.35 -3.52 -9.86
N ALA A 213 12.81 -4.47 -10.68
CA ALA A 213 13.14 -4.22 -12.08
C ALA A 213 11.88 -3.85 -12.88
N GLN A 214 10.80 -4.61 -12.71
CA GLN A 214 9.49 -4.31 -13.30
C GLN A 214 8.97 -2.95 -12.84
N SER A 215 9.08 -2.66 -11.54
CA SER A 215 8.59 -1.41 -10.95
C SER A 215 9.35 -0.18 -11.47
N VAL A 216 10.68 -0.27 -11.57
CA VAL A 216 11.51 0.83 -12.09
C VAL A 216 11.30 1.02 -13.59
N HIS A 217 11.18 -0.08 -14.35
CA HIS A 217 10.84 0.00 -15.77
C HIS A 217 9.50 0.71 -15.99
N ALA A 218 8.46 0.33 -15.23
CA ALA A 218 7.15 0.99 -15.29
C ALA A 218 7.22 2.46 -14.85
N ALA A 219 8.01 2.79 -13.82
CA ALA A 219 8.21 4.17 -13.38
C ALA A 219 8.95 5.06 -14.41
N GLY A 220 9.56 4.47 -15.45
CA GLY A 220 10.07 5.19 -16.62
C GLY A 220 9.02 5.52 -17.68
N GLN A 221 7.83 4.89 -17.62
CA GLN A 221 6.74 5.07 -18.57
C GLN A 221 5.57 5.87 -17.96
N PHE A 222 5.29 5.64 -16.67
CA PHE A 222 4.23 6.27 -15.90
C PHE A 222 4.80 7.33 -14.95
N ASP A 223 3.96 8.21 -14.42
CA ASP A 223 4.41 9.27 -13.49
C ASP A 223 4.72 8.70 -12.10
N GLY A 224 4.19 7.52 -11.81
CA GLY A 224 4.60 6.71 -10.68
C GLY A 224 4.12 5.28 -10.75
N VAL A 225 4.56 4.50 -9.77
CA VAL A 225 4.13 3.12 -9.57
C VAL A 225 3.61 2.91 -8.16
N MET A 226 2.59 2.08 -8.02
CA MET A 226 2.03 1.69 -6.74
C MET A 226 2.18 0.19 -6.51
N LEU A 227 2.94 -0.21 -5.50
CA LEU A 227 3.18 -1.60 -5.13
C LEU A 227 2.23 -2.03 -4.01
N GLY A 228 1.55 -3.16 -4.19
CA GLY A 228 0.67 -3.75 -3.17
C GLY A 228 1.27 -5.02 -2.58
N ARG A 229 0.82 -6.19 -3.06
CA ARG A 229 1.23 -7.51 -2.55
C ARG A 229 2.75 -7.72 -2.49
N ALA A 230 3.51 -7.19 -3.45
CA ALA A 230 4.96 -7.29 -3.44
C ALA A 230 5.57 -6.60 -2.21
N ALA A 231 5.10 -5.39 -1.89
CA ALA A 231 5.54 -4.66 -0.70
C ALA A 231 5.20 -5.40 0.61
N TRP A 232 4.09 -6.12 0.65
CA TRP A 232 3.72 -6.92 1.83
C TRP A 232 4.53 -8.23 1.96
N HIS A 233 4.61 -9.01 0.89
CA HIS A 233 5.22 -10.34 0.94
C HIS A 233 6.74 -10.30 0.86
N ASN A 234 7.30 -9.36 0.08
CA ASN A 234 8.73 -9.16 -0.09
C ASN A 234 9.07 -7.66 0.05
N PRO A 235 8.97 -7.09 1.26
CA PRO A 235 9.09 -5.65 1.50
C PRO A 235 10.41 -5.02 1.03
N ARG A 236 11.46 -5.82 0.81
CA ARG A 236 12.73 -5.38 0.23
C ARG A 236 12.61 -4.75 -1.15
N VAL A 237 11.57 -5.13 -1.90
CA VAL A 237 11.25 -4.49 -3.18
C VAL A 237 11.11 -2.96 -3.03
N LEU A 238 10.62 -2.47 -1.90
CA LEU A 238 10.49 -1.03 -1.64
C LEU A 238 11.86 -0.35 -1.54
N SER A 239 12.81 -0.98 -0.85
CA SER A 239 14.18 -0.47 -0.74
C SER A 239 14.89 -0.45 -2.09
N GLU A 240 14.78 -1.54 -2.84
CA GLU A 240 15.39 -1.68 -4.17
C GLU A 240 14.85 -0.65 -5.17
N VAL A 241 13.54 -0.42 -5.19
CA VAL A 241 12.91 0.62 -6.03
C VAL A 241 13.30 2.01 -5.52
N SER A 242 13.29 2.24 -4.21
CA SER A 242 13.63 3.55 -3.61
C SER A 242 15.07 3.98 -3.96
N MET A 243 16.03 3.07 -3.88
CA MET A 243 17.43 3.34 -4.25
C MET A 243 17.59 3.67 -5.74
N GLN A 244 16.81 3.04 -6.62
CA GLN A 244 16.87 3.33 -8.06
C GLN A 244 16.18 4.64 -8.42
N LEU A 245 15.04 4.96 -7.80
CA LEU A 245 14.30 6.20 -8.07
C LEU A 245 14.95 7.44 -7.43
N TRP A 246 15.64 7.26 -6.30
CA TRP A 246 16.36 8.31 -5.58
C TRP A 246 17.73 7.83 -5.08
N PRO A 247 18.76 7.78 -5.94
CA PRO A 247 20.10 7.24 -5.59
C PRO A 247 20.83 7.96 -4.46
N SER A 248 20.43 9.19 -4.14
CA SER A 248 20.98 9.95 -3.02
C SER A 248 20.39 9.57 -1.66
N VAL A 249 19.26 8.86 -1.63
CA VAL A 249 18.65 8.39 -0.37
C VAL A 249 19.53 7.32 0.25
N ARG A 250 19.84 7.48 1.53
CA ARG A 250 20.50 6.45 2.34
C ARG A 250 19.43 5.68 3.09
N LEU A 251 19.42 4.36 2.90
CA LEU A 251 18.50 3.47 3.60
C LEU A 251 19.17 2.87 4.84
N PRO A 252 18.40 2.62 5.91
CA PRO A 252 18.90 1.89 7.06
C PRO A 252 19.26 0.44 6.67
N SER A 253 20.32 -0.08 7.28
CA SER A 253 20.61 -1.52 7.25
C SER A 253 19.52 -2.32 7.96
N ASP A 254 19.44 -3.62 7.70
CA ASP A 254 18.51 -4.55 8.36
C ASP A 254 18.59 -4.46 9.88
N ALA A 255 19.80 -4.35 10.43
CA ALA A 255 20.00 -4.18 11.86
C ALA A 255 19.36 -2.87 12.38
N GLN A 256 19.55 -1.76 11.65
CA GLN A 256 18.93 -0.48 12.01
C GLN A 256 17.40 -0.50 11.86
N VAL A 257 16.86 -1.20 10.86
CA VAL A 257 15.41 -1.42 10.73
C VAL A 257 14.88 -2.23 11.93
N VAL A 258 15.58 -3.29 12.32
CA VAL A 258 15.24 -4.12 13.49
C VAL A 258 15.28 -3.30 14.77
N ASP A 259 16.33 -2.49 14.97
CA ASP A 259 16.46 -1.63 16.16
C ASP A 259 15.30 -0.62 16.22
N ALA A 260 15.01 0.06 15.11
CA ALA A 260 13.91 1.02 15.02
C ALA A 260 12.54 0.37 15.27
N MET A 261 12.29 -0.81 14.70
CA MET A 261 11.04 -1.55 14.93
C MET A 261 10.93 -2.12 16.34
N THR A 262 12.04 -2.48 16.98
CA THR A 262 12.05 -2.93 18.38
C THR A 262 11.70 -1.77 19.32
N ALA A 263 12.28 -0.59 19.10
CA ALA A 263 11.95 0.62 19.86
C ALA A 263 10.48 1.04 19.66
N TYR A 264 10.00 1.04 18.39
CA TYR A 264 8.61 1.31 18.07
C TYR A 264 7.66 0.30 18.72
N ALA A 265 8.00 -1.00 18.68
CA ALA A 265 7.21 -2.05 19.32
C ALA A 265 7.12 -1.85 20.84
N ALA A 266 8.20 -1.42 21.50
CA ALA A 266 8.18 -1.15 22.94
C ALA A 266 7.22 -0.01 23.31
N ASP A 267 7.23 1.10 22.57
CA ASP A 267 6.27 2.19 22.80
C ASP A 267 4.83 1.73 22.55
N GLN A 268 4.56 1.03 21.45
CA GLN A 268 3.21 0.62 21.10
C GLN A 268 2.65 -0.47 22.03
N VAL A 269 3.47 -1.42 22.47
CA VAL A 269 3.09 -2.42 23.48
C VAL A 269 2.76 -1.76 24.81
N ALA A 270 3.53 -0.75 25.24
CA ALA A 270 3.23 0.01 26.45
C ALA A 270 1.87 0.73 26.36
N ARG A 271 1.41 1.05 25.14
CA ARG A 271 0.08 1.61 24.85
C ARG A 271 -1.00 0.54 24.62
N GLY A 272 -0.70 -0.73 24.86
CA GLY A 272 -1.64 -1.84 24.76
C GLY A 272 -1.82 -2.43 23.35
N VAL A 273 -0.98 -2.04 22.37
CA VAL A 273 -1.00 -2.66 21.04
C VAL A 273 -0.38 -4.07 21.13
N PRO A 274 -1.08 -5.12 20.67
CA PRO A 274 -0.51 -6.47 20.69
C PRO A 274 0.68 -6.58 19.74
N LEU A 275 1.79 -7.17 20.21
CA LEU A 275 3.04 -7.29 19.45
C LEU A 275 2.85 -7.97 18.08
N ARG A 276 1.94 -8.96 18.01
CA ARG A 276 1.61 -9.68 16.75
C ARG A 276 1.19 -8.76 15.61
N VAL A 277 0.56 -7.62 15.90
CA VAL A 277 0.12 -6.66 14.87
C VAL A 277 1.34 -5.94 14.28
N ILE A 278 2.34 -5.67 15.11
CA ILE A 278 3.56 -4.94 14.76
C ILE A 278 4.57 -5.85 14.04
N THR A 279 4.66 -7.13 14.43
CA THR A 279 5.62 -8.07 13.83
C THR A 279 5.15 -8.67 12.50
N ARG A 280 3.84 -8.75 12.27
CA ARG A 280 3.25 -9.35 11.06
C ARG A 280 3.75 -8.72 9.75
N PRO A 281 3.87 -7.38 9.62
CA PRO A 281 4.48 -6.76 8.43
C PRO A 281 5.96 -7.10 8.22
N MET A 282 6.69 -7.40 9.29
CA MET A 282 8.14 -7.65 9.25
C MET A 282 8.50 -9.06 8.78
N LEU A 283 7.53 -9.96 8.60
CA LEU A 283 7.80 -11.37 8.29
C LEU A 283 8.61 -11.57 7.01
N GLY A 284 8.44 -10.69 6.02
CA GLY A 284 9.16 -10.73 4.74
C GLY A 284 10.50 -9.97 4.72
N LEU A 285 10.90 -9.30 5.80
CA LEU A 285 12.07 -8.39 5.84
C LEU A 285 13.37 -9.05 5.37
N VAL A 286 13.55 -10.32 5.75
CA VAL A 286 14.78 -11.10 5.53
C VAL A 286 14.56 -12.25 4.56
N ASN A 287 13.56 -12.13 3.67
CA ASN A 287 13.37 -13.10 2.60
C ASN A 287 14.67 -13.28 1.79
N SER A 288 14.89 -14.49 1.28
CA SER A 288 16.09 -14.88 0.56
C SER A 288 17.41 -14.83 1.35
N GLN A 289 17.35 -14.57 2.67
CA GLN A 289 18.51 -14.70 3.57
C GLN A 289 18.52 -16.06 4.28
N SER A 290 19.73 -16.54 4.63
CA SER A 290 19.86 -17.72 5.50
C SER A 290 19.18 -17.46 6.84
N GLY A 291 18.40 -18.43 7.33
CA GLY A 291 17.63 -18.28 8.57
C GLY A 291 16.25 -17.61 8.42
N ALA A 292 15.82 -17.17 7.23
CA ALA A 292 14.53 -16.52 7.02
C ALA A 292 13.32 -17.33 7.53
N ARG A 293 13.37 -18.67 7.43
CA ARG A 293 12.35 -19.56 7.99
C ARG A 293 12.28 -19.47 9.52
N ARG A 294 13.43 -19.36 10.18
CA ARG A 294 13.53 -19.23 11.65
C ARG A 294 12.98 -17.88 12.10
N TRP A 295 13.35 -16.80 11.42
CA TRP A 295 12.78 -15.46 11.61
C TRP A 295 11.26 -15.49 11.59
N ARG A 296 10.66 -15.98 10.50
CA ARG A 296 9.21 -16.07 10.36
C ARG A 296 8.58 -16.90 11.47
N ARG A 297 9.16 -18.08 11.77
CA ARG A 297 8.66 -18.97 12.82
C ARG A 297 8.61 -18.27 14.18
N LEU A 298 9.67 -17.56 14.57
CA LEU A 298 9.73 -16.87 15.87
C LEU A 298 8.72 -15.73 15.95
N LEU A 299 8.62 -14.91 14.89
CA LEU A 299 7.71 -13.76 14.85
C LEU A 299 6.24 -14.12 14.59
N SER A 300 5.94 -15.39 14.33
CA SER A 300 4.58 -15.92 14.17
C SER A 300 4.19 -16.97 15.21
N ASP A 301 5.06 -17.27 16.19
CA ASP A 301 4.80 -18.27 17.23
C ASP A 301 3.80 -17.71 18.27
N PRO A 302 2.60 -18.30 18.42
CA PRO A 302 1.58 -17.77 19.33
C PRO A 302 2.02 -17.74 20.79
N THR A 303 2.82 -18.73 21.23
CA THR A 303 3.30 -18.84 22.61
C THR A 303 4.32 -17.74 22.91
N ARG A 304 5.24 -17.47 21.98
CA ARG A 304 6.21 -16.38 22.10
C ARG A 304 5.54 -15.01 22.08
N LEU A 305 4.57 -14.83 21.18
CA LEU A 305 3.84 -13.56 21.03
C LEU A 305 2.91 -13.28 22.21
N ALA A 306 2.46 -14.30 22.95
CA ALA A 306 1.60 -14.13 24.13
C ALA A 306 2.26 -13.30 25.24
N ALA A 307 3.60 -13.32 25.33
CA ALA A 307 4.35 -12.50 26.28
C ALA A 307 4.34 -11.00 25.92
N ASN A 308 3.96 -10.63 24.69
CA ASN A 308 4.03 -9.26 24.15
C ASN A 308 5.39 -8.57 24.36
N ASP A 309 6.49 -9.31 24.48
CA ASP A 309 7.82 -8.74 24.70
C ASP A 309 8.46 -8.26 23.38
N PRO A 310 8.69 -6.95 23.18
CA PRO A 310 9.34 -6.41 21.99
C PRO A 310 10.72 -7.00 21.71
N ALA A 311 11.42 -7.50 22.74
CA ALA A 311 12.75 -8.11 22.59
C ALA A 311 12.74 -9.33 21.66
N LEU A 312 11.58 -9.95 21.43
CA LEU A 312 11.39 -11.05 20.47
C LEU A 312 11.84 -10.68 19.06
N ILE A 313 11.65 -9.42 18.64
CA ILE A 313 12.10 -8.92 17.32
C ILE A 313 13.62 -9.06 17.20
N TYR A 314 14.33 -8.62 18.23
CA TYR A 314 15.78 -8.65 18.28
C TYR A 314 16.34 -10.07 18.51
N GLU A 315 15.65 -10.90 19.31
CA GLU A 315 15.96 -12.34 19.45
C GLU A 315 15.88 -13.04 18.08
N ALA A 316 14.81 -12.79 17.32
CA ALA A 316 14.63 -13.36 16.00
C ALA A 316 15.74 -12.91 15.04
N TRP A 317 16.14 -11.63 15.09
CA TRP A 317 17.23 -11.09 14.28
C TRP A 317 18.58 -11.76 14.60
N ARG A 318 18.93 -11.87 15.89
CA ARG A 318 20.17 -12.55 16.32
C ARG A 318 20.20 -14.02 15.89
N SER A 319 19.04 -14.69 15.85
CA SER A 319 18.94 -16.09 15.45
C SER A 319 19.34 -16.37 14.00
N LEU A 320 19.35 -15.34 13.13
CA LEU A 320 19.81 -15.44 11.74
C LEU A 320 21.31 -15.67 11.65
N ARG A 321 22.09 -15.05 12.56
CA ARG A 321 23.56 -15.13 12.58
C ARG A 321 24.09 -16.43 13.19
N ASN A 322 23.24 -17.14 13.95
CA ASN A 322 23.58 -18.37 14.66
C ASN A 322 22.94 -19.62 14.01
N GLY A 323 22.74 -19.61 12.69
CA GLY A 323 22.31 -20.79 11.94
C GLY A 323 23.35 -21.93 12.02
N PRO A 324 22.94 -23.21 11.95
CA PRO A 324 23.91 -24.30 11.93
C PRO A 324 24.85 -24.08 10.73
N ARG A 325 26.16 -24.06 10.99
CA ARG A 325 27.14 -24.24 9.92
C ARG A 325 26.81 -25.59 9.26
N GLU A 326 26.50 -25.60 7.98
CA GLU A 326 26.55 -26.86 7.24
C GLU A 326 27.94 -27.47 7.47
N PRO A 327 28.04 -28.76 7.81
CA PRO A 327 29.34 -29.40 7.86
C PRO A 327 29.94 -29.26 6.48
N GLN A 328 31.03 -28.50 6.37
CA GLN A 328 31.97 -28.70 5.26
C GLN A 328 32.34 -30.17 5.33
N LEU A 329 31.92 -30.93 4.32
CA LEU A 329 32.49 -32.24 4.04
C LEU A 329 33.99 -31.99 3.95
N LEU A 330 34.71 -32.42 4.99
CA LEU A 330 36.16 -32.54 4.92
C LEU A 330 36.42 -33.51 3.78
N ASP A 331 37.14 -33.03 2.76
CA ASP A 331 37.71 -33.89 1.74
C ASP A 331 38.42 -35.05 2.42
N ASP A 332 37.96 -36.26 2.14
CA ASP A 332 38.52 -37.52 2.61
C ASP A 332 39.91 -37.71 1.98
N PRO A 333 41.03 -37.63 2.74
CA PRO A 333 42.34 -37.85 2.19
C PRO A 333 42.68 -39.33 2.33
N LEU A 334 42.03 -40.20 1.55
CA LEU A 334 42.41 -41.62 1.42
C LEU A 334 41.96 -42.19 0.07
N ALA A 335 42.47 -41.61 -1.00
CA ALA A 335 42.60 -42.27 -2.30
C ALA A 335 44.09 -42.33 -2.68
N ALA A 336 44.85 -43.12 -1.94
CA ALA A 336 46.19 -43.56 -2.30
C ALA A 336 46.48 -44.90 -1.62
N ALA A 337 46.03 -46.00 -2.25
CA ALA A 337 46.62 -47.33 -2.20
C ALA A 337 46.07 -48.16 -3.36
#